data_AF-A0A7C1UCX7-F1
#
_entry.id   AF-A0A7C1UCX7-F1
#
_cell.length_a   1.000
_cell.length_b   1.000
_cell.length_c   1.000
_cell.angle_alpha   90.00
_cell.angle_beta   90.00
_cell.angle_gamma   90.00
#
_symmetry.space_group_name_H-M   'P 1'
#
loop_
_entity.id
_entity.type
_entity.pdbx_description
1 polymer ?
#
loop_
_entity_poly.entity_id
_entity_poly.type
_entity_poly.pdbx_seq_one_letter_code
_entity_poly.pdbx_strand_id
1 'polypeptide(L)'
;MAVSTILQPLFVMALLNLVMWLWMYATRIPAMSKAGIDSQDATKDSMLSLPAEVVRVADNYNHLFEQPTLFYAVVLAIAMLGHVDTTNVACAWAFAGLRITHSLVQATVNIIIVR
;
A
#
# COMPACT_ATOMS: atom_id res chain seq x y z
N MET A 1 6.01 28.16 1.21
CA MET A 1 7.08 27.14 1.10
C MET A 1 7.07 26.09 2.23
N ALA A 2 6.21 26.19 3.26
CA ALA A 2 6.04 25.15 4.29
C ALA A 2 4.99 24.07 3.93
N VAL A 3 3.87 24.44 3.31
CA VAL A 3 2.82 23.46 2.94
C VAL A 3 3.33 22.39 1.97
N SER A 4 4.28 22.73 1.10
CA SER A 4 4.88 21.78 0.16
C SER A 4 5.64 20.63 0.83
N THR A 5 6.22 20.82 2.02
CA THR A 5 7.02 19.76 2.68
C THR A 5 6.17 18.70 3.36
N ILE A 6 5.00 19.07 3.89
CA ILE A 6 4.09 18.11 4.54
C ILE A 6 3.22 17.33 3.54
N LEU A 7 3.01 17.87 2.34
CA LEU A 7 2.29 17.18 1.26
C LEU A 7 3.15 16.17 0.50
N GLN A 8 4.49 16.26 0.57
CA GLN A 8 5.38 15.29 -0.09
C GLN A 8 5.16 13.84 0.38
N PRO A 9 5.11 13.53 1.70
CA PRO A 9 4.76 12.20 2.19
C PRO A 9 3.41 11.68 1.67
N LEU A 10 2.43 12.56 1.48
CA LEU A 10 1.13 12.22 0.92
C LEU A 10 1.25 11.72 -0.52
N PHE A 11 2.03 12.40 -1.36
CA PHE A 11 2.30 11.94 -2.73
C PHE A 11 3.09 10.64 -2.77
N VAL A 12 4.05 10.45 -1.85
CA VAL A 12 4.81 9.20 -1.73
C VAL A 12 3.88 8.03 -1.43
N MET A 13 2.92 8.20 -0.52
CA MET A 13 1.93 7.17 -0.20
C MET A 13 0.99 6.87 -1.38
N ALA A 14 0.58 7.90 -2.12
CA ALA A 14 -0.21 7.72 -3.33
C ALA A 14 0.56 6.96 -4.42
N LEU A 15 1.86 7.23 -4.56
CA LEU A 15 2.74 6.52 -5.49
C LEU A 15 2.97 5.07 -5.04
N LEU A 16 3.14 4.81 -3.74
CA LEU A 16 3.21 3.46 -3.21
C LEU A 16 1.95 2.65 -3.54
N ASN A 17 0.77 3.26 -3.42
CA ASN A 17 -0.49 2.66 -3.85
C ASN A 17 -0.47 2.26 -5.33
N LEU A 18 -0.02 3.16 -6.21
CA LEU A 18 0.09 2.88 -7.64
C LEU A 18 1.09 1.75 -7.93
N VAL A 19 2.23 1.75 -7.26
CA VAL A 19 3.25 0.69 -7.40
C VAL A 19 2.70 -0.66 -6.98
N MET A 20 2.06 -0.74 -5.80
CA MET A 20 1.47 -1.99 -5.31
C MET A 20 0.30 -2.46 -6.18
N TRP A 21 -0.49 -1.55 -6.73
CA TRP A 21 -1.55 -1.84 -7.69
C TRP A 21 -1.01 -2.50 -8.96
N LEU A 22 0.03 -1.89 -9.56
CA LEU A 22 0.69 -2.43 -10.75
C LEU A 22 1.32 -3.80 -10.45
N TRP A 23 1.98 -3.96 -9.30
CA TRP A 23 2.56 -5.23 -8.90
C TRP A 23 1.50 -6.32 -8.70
N MET A 24 0.38 -5.99 -8.03
CA MET A 24 -0.73 -6.92 -7.86
C MET A 24 -1.24 -7.41 -9.21
N TYR A 25 -1.50 -6.53 -10.17
CA TYR A 25 -2.00 -6.97 -11.48
C TYR A 25 -0.96 -7.73 -12.30
N ALA A 26 0.30 -7.29 -12.26
CA ALA A 26 1.40 -7.95 -12.95
C ALA A 26 1.63 -9.39 -12.47
N THR A 27 1.31 -9.69 -11.20
CA THR A 27 1.45 -11.05 -10.63
C THR A 27 0.16 -11.85 -10.70
N ARG A 28 -0.99 -11.21 -10.48
CA ARG A 28 -2.30 -11.88 -10.40
C ARG A 28 -2.85 -12.28 -11.77
N ILE A 29 -2.75 -11.43 -12.79
CA ILE A 29 -3.30 -11.74 -14.12
C ILE A 29 -2.62 -12.99 -14.72
N PRO A 30 -1.28 -13.12 -14.70
CA PRO A 30 -0.63 -14.35 -15.18
C PRO A 30 -0.95 -15.58 -14.33
N ALA A 31 -1.07 -15.42 -13.01
CA ALA A 31 -1.41 -16.53 -12.11
C ALA A 31 -2.83 -17.06 -12.36
N MET A 32 -3.80 -16.17 -12.57
CA MET A 32 -5.17 -16.54 -12.94
C MET A 32 -5.22 -17.26 -14.29
N SER A 33 -4.51 -16.73 -15.29
CA SER A 33 -4.44 -17.34 -16.62
C SER A 33 -3.86 -18.76 -16.56
N LYS A 34 -2.79 -18.98 -15.77
CA LYS A 34 -2.21 -20.32 -15.56
C LYS A 34 -3.14 -21.28 -14.82
N ALA A 35 -3.97 -20.76 -13.92
CA ALA A 35 -4.96 -21.53 -13.17
C ALA A 35 -6.26 -21.77 -13.97
N GLY A 36 -6.39 -21.22 -15.19
CA GLY A 36 -7.59 -21.32 -16.00
C GLY A 36 -8.80 -20.59 -15.40
N ILE A 37 -8.57 -19.60 -14.54
CA ILE A 37 -9.63 -18.84 -13.89
C ILE A 37 -10.00 -17.64 -14.78
N ASP A 38 -11.22 -17.62 -15.30
CA ASP A 38 -11.75 -16.42 -15.96
C ASP A 38 -12.02 -15.34 -14.91
N SER A 39 -11.66 -14.10 -15.25
CA SER A 39 -12.00 -12.91 -14.49
C SER A 39 -13.50 -12.76 -14.18
N GLN A 40 -14.38 -13.24 -15.06
CA GLN A 40 -15.83 -13.15 -14.87
C GLN A 40 -16.37 -14.17 -13.86
N ASP A 41 -15.72 -15.32 -13.74
CA ASP A 41 -16.11 -16.41 -12.83
C ASP A 41 -15.23 -16.44 -11.56
N ALA A 42 -14.36 -15.45 -11.39
CA ALA A 42 -13.47 -15.33 -10.25
C ALA A 42 -14.25 -15.13 -8.94
N THR A 43 -14.15 -16.10 -8.04
CA THR A 43 -14.68 -16.02 -6.68
C THR A 43 -13.57 -15.69 -5.69
N LYS A 44 -13.94 -15.30 -4.46
CA LYS A 44 -12.94 -15.07 -3.40
C LYS A 44 -12.10 -16.32 -3.14
N ASP A 45 -12.73 -17.49 -3.13
CA ASP A 45 -12.04 -18.78 -2.90
C ASP A 45 -11.08 -19.13 -4.04
N SER A 46 -11.46 -18.88 -5.30
CA SER A 46 -10.55 -19.10 -6.43
C SER A 46 -9.38 -18.12 -6.46
N MET A 47 -9.51 -16.95 -5.85
CA MET A 47 -8.42 -16.00 -5.71
C MET A 47 -7.47 -16.36 -4.56
N LEU A 48 -7.99 -16.97 -3.50
CA LEU A 48 -7.20 -17.47 -2.36
C LEU A 48 -6.43 -18.74 -2.71
N SER A 49 -6.83 -19.48 -3.74
CA SER A 49 -6.09 -20.65 -4.23
C SER A 49 -4.87 -20.31 -5.09
N LEU A 50 -4.68 -19.03 -5.44
CA LEU A 50 -3.49 -18.57 -6.15
C LEU A 50 -2.22 -18.73 -5.29
N PRO A 51 -1.02 -18.73 -5.90
CA PRO A 51 0.23 -18.80 -5.15
C PRO A 51 0.31 -17.75 -4.04
N ALA A 52 0.81 -18.15 -2.87
CA ALA A 52 0.81 -17.31 -1.67
C ALA A 52 1.55 -15.96 -1.86
N GLU A 53 2.52 -15.87 -2.76
CA GLU A 53 3.16 -14.61 -3.15
C GLU A 53 2.22 -13.64 -3.85
N VAL A 54 1.36 -14.12 -4.75
CA VAL A 54 0.38 -13.31 -5.47
C VAL A 54 -0.69 -12.80 -4.51
N VAL A 55 -1.16 -13.68 -3.62
CA VAL A 55 -2.15 -13.34 -2.58
C VAL A 55 -1.57 -12.27 -1.63
N ARG A 56 -0.32 -12.42 -1.18
CA ARG A 56 0.36 -11.44 -0.31
C ARG A 56 0.43 -10.03 -0.90
N VAL A 57 0.72 -9.92 -2.20
CA VAL A 57 0.76 -8.61 -2.89
C VAL A 57 -0.64 -7.98 -2.94
N ALA A 58 -1.68 -8.77 -3.23
CA ALA A 58 -3.06 -8.31 -3.23
C ALA A 58 -3.54 -7.88 -1.83
N ASP A 59 -3.21 -8.65 -0.80
CA ASP A 59 -3.52 -8.31 0.60
C ASP A 59 -2.83 -7.01 1.01
N ASN A 60 -1.56 -6.79 0.62
CA ASN A 60 -0.88 -5.54 0.92
C ASN A 60 -1.56 -4.34 0.27
N TYR A 61 -1.99 -4.47 -0.99
CA TYR A 61 -2.73 -3.43 -1.69
C TYR A 61 -4.03 -3.09 -0.95
N ASN A 62 -4.80 -4.09 -0.49
CA ASN A 62 -6.01 -3.84 0.30
C ASN A 62 -5.71 -3.14 1.63
N HIS A 63 -4.69 -3.60 2.37
CA HIS A 63 -4.29 -2.97 3.64
C HIS A 63 -3.85 -1.51 3.46
N LEU A 64 -3.33 -1.12 2.28
CA LEU A 64 -3.00 0.27 1.97
C LEU A 64 -4.23 1.19 1.82
N PHE A 65 -5.44 0.66 1.70
CA PHE A 65 -6.68 1.45 1.76
C PHE A 65 -7.32 1.46 3.15
N GLU A 66 -7.06 0.45 3.98
CA GLU A 66 -7.64 0.35 5.33
C GLU A 66 -6.91 1.19 6.37
N GLN A 67 -5.57 1.13 6.43
CA GLN A 67 -4.80 1.84 7.46
C GLN A 67 -4.38 3.26 7.04
N PRO A 68 -3.87 3.49 5.80
CA PRO A 68 -3.37 4.80 5.37
C PRO A 68 -4.44 5.87 5.11
N THR A 69 -5.73 5.52 5.04
CA THR A 69 -6.81 6.50 4.86
C THR A 69 -6.80 7.55 5.97
N LEU A 70 -6.52 7.14 7.21
CA LEU A 70 -6.37 8.05 8.34
C LEU A 70 -5.15 8.95 8.20
N PHE A 71 -4.03 8.43 7.68
CA PHE A 71 -2.83 9.23 7.44
C PHE A 71 -3.11 10.40 6.49
N TYR A 72 -3.80 10.16 5.38
CA TYR A 72 -4.16 11.21 4.43
C TYR A 72 -5.03 12.30 5.09
N ALA A 73 -6.03 11.90 5.88
CA ALA A 73 -6.89 12.84 6.60
C ALA A 73 -6.11 13.71 7.60
N VAL A 74 -5.23 13.10 8.39
CA VAL A 74 -4.42 13.80 9.40
C VAL A 74 -3.45 14.78 8.75
N VAL A 75 -2.71 14.35 7.71
CA VAL A 75 -1.75 15.21 7.00
C VAL A 75 -2.44 16.41 6.36
N LEU A 76 -3.60 16.21 5.74
CA LEU A 76 -4.39 17.31 5.17
C LEU A 76 -4.93 18.25 6.24
N ALA A 77 -5.39 17.72 7.38
CA ALA A 77 -5.84 18.55 8.50
C ALA A 77 -4.71 19.42 9.07
N ILE A 78 -3.51 18.85 9.27
CA ILE A 78 -2.33 19.60 9.72
C ILE A 78 -1.97 20.71 8.71
N ALA A 79 -2.00 20.40 7.41
CA ALA A 79 -1.73 21.37 6.37
C ALA A 79 -2.76 22.52 6.34
N MET A 80 -4.05 22.20 6.48
CA MET A 80 -5.13 23.20 6.48
C MET A 80 -5.14 24.09 7.72
N LEU A 81 -4.85 23.52 8.90
CA LEU A 81 -4.78 24.26 10.16
C LEU A 81 -3.48 25.07 10.30
N GLY A 82 -2.54 24.93 9.36
CA GLY A 82 -1.27 25.66 9.37
C GLY A 82 -0.26 25.15 10.41
N HIS A 83 -0.47 23.97 11.00
CA HIS A 83 0.45 23.35 11.98
C HIS A 83 1.64 22.64 11.32
N VAL A 84 2.19 23.22 10.25
CA VAL A 84 3.29 22.62 9.51
C VAL A 84 4.63 22.93 10.18
N ASP A 85 4.96 22.15 11.21
CA ASP A 85 6.24 22.21 11.91
C ASP A 85 7.16 21.03 11.55
N THR A 86 8.41 21.10 12.00
CA THR A 86 9.43 20.08 11.73
C THR A 86 9.04 18.71 12.26
N THR A 87 8.35 18.65 13.40
CA THR A 87 7.94 17.40 14.03
C THR A 87 6.88 16.69 13.21
N ASN A 88 5.85 17.42 12.76
CA ASN A 88 4.76 16.88 11.94
C ASN A 88 5.28 16.41 10.57
N VAL A 89 6.20 17.15 9.96
CA VAL A 89 6.86 16.74 8.71
C VAL A 89 7.70 15.48 8.93
N ALA A 90 8.49 15.41 10.00
CA ALA A 90 9.30 14.24 10.32
C ALA A 90 8.44 13.00 10.59
N CYS A 91 7.35 13.14 11.36
CA CYS A 91 6.39 12.07 11.60
C CYS A 91 5.73 11.57 10.30
N ALA A 92 5.36 12.49 9.41
CA ALA A 92 4.75 12.12 8.13
C ALA A 92 5.71 11.30 7.25
N TRP A 93 6.99 11.71 7.18
CA TRP A 93 8.03 10.96 6.49
C TRP A 93 8.36 9.62 7.15
N ALA A 94 8.41 9.57 8.48
CA ALA A 94 8.63 8.33 9.22
C ALA A 94 7.51 7.32 8.92
N PHE A 95 6.25 7.75 8.94
CA PHE A 95 5.12 6.91 8.57
C PHE A 95 5.23 6.39 7.12
N ALA A 96 5.53 7.27 6.16
CA ALA A 96 5.67 6.89 4.76
C ALA A 96 6.81 5.86 4.56
N GLY A 97 7.98 6.09 5.17
CA GLY A 97 9.12 5.17 5.09
C GLY A 97 8.84 3.80 5.74
N LEU A 98 8.19 3.81 6.91
CA LEU A 98 7.74 2.57 7.56
C LEU A 98 6.75 1.81 6.70
N ARG A 99 5.81 2.51 6.04
CA ARG A 99 4.82 1.85 5.18
C ARG A 99 5.46 1.25 3.93
N ILE A 100 6.39 1.95 3.29
CA ILE A 100 7.16 1.40 2.15
C ILE A 100 7.87 0.11 2.58
N THR A 101 8.58 0.16 3.71
CA THR A 101 9.31 -1.00 4.24
C THR A 101 8.38 -2.17 4.53
N HIS A 102 7.26 -1.90 5.22
CA HIS A 102 6.24 -2.90 5.49
C HIS A 102 5.66 -3.49 4.19
N SER A 103 5.36 -2.68 3.18
CA SER A 103 4.82 -3.17 1.90
C SER A 103 5.80 -4.10 1.18
N LEU A 104 7.09 -3.74 1.15
CA LEU A 104 8.11 -4.60 0.56
C LEU A 104 8.27 -5.91 1.33
N VAL A 105 8.34 -5.84 2.67
CA VAL A 105 8.48 -7.03 3.52
C VAL A 105 7.27 -7.95 3.36
N GLN A 106 6.04 -7.43 3.43
CA GLN A 106 4.82 -8.23 3.28
C GLN A 106 4.71 -8.87 1.89
N ALA A 107 5.10 -8.14 0.83
CA ALA A 107 5.04 -8.63 -0.55
C ALA A 107 6.11 -9.70 -0.86
N THR A 108 7.30 -9.60 -0.28
CA THR A 108 8.45 -10.44 -0.65
C THR A 108 8.74 -11.56 0.35
N VAL A 109 8.67 -11.28 1.65
CA VAL A 109 9.12 -12.18 2.69
C VAL A 109 7.98 -13.11 3.13
N ASN A 110 8.23 -14.42 3.10
CA ASN A 110 7.30 -15.44 3.62
C ASN A 110 7.80 -15.99 4.96
N ILE A 111 8.05 -15.12 5.93
CA ILE A 111 8.45 -15.52 7.28
C ILE A 111 7.29 -15.21 8.21
N ILE A 112 6.68 -16.26 8.78
CA ILE A 112 5.48 -16.18 9.63
C ILE A 112 5.70 -15.27 10.85
N ILE A 113 6.95 -15.13 11.33
CA ILE A 113 7.32 -14.31 12.50
C ILE A 113 7.47 -12.81 12.18
N VAL A 114 7.72 -12.43 10.92
CA VAL A 114 7.98 -11.04 10.51
C VAL A 114 6.70 -10.33 10.04
N ARG A 115 5.57 -11.03 10.08
CA ARG A 115 4.29 -10.66 9.46
C ARG A 115 3.45 -9.75 10.34
#